data_AF-A0A168R6V6-F1
#
_entry.id   AF-A0A168R6V6-F1
#
_cell.length_a   1.000
_cell.length_b   1.000
_cell.length_c   1.000
_cell.angle_alpha   90.00
_cell.angle_beta   90.00
_cell.angle_gamma   90.00
#
_symmetry.space_group_name_H-M   'P 1'
#
loop_
_entity.id
_entity.type
_entity.pdbx_description
1 polymer ?
#
loop_
_entity_poly.entity_id
_entity_poly.type
_entity_poly.pdbx_seq_one_letter_code
_entity_poly.pdbx_strand_id
1 'polypeptide(L)'
;MLKEHLADYQEHHYQERHHQYLKNKALKEYFVPTLIDLIHLRHEEPTNVREHLQYIEERNALITTYTGRMGTRRTRLFIRLLNNHDNWTSAGVTLSRGEDVEQLLTWDL
;
A
#
# COMPACT_ATOMS: atom_id res chain seq x y z
N MET A 1 18.29 17.09 39.43
CA MET A 1 18.80 15.74 39.13
C MET A 1 17.68 14.77 38.73
N LEU A 2 16.97 14.08 39.63
CA LEU A 2 16.00 13.03 39.21
C LEU A 2 14.72 13.56 38.51
N LYS A 3 14.25 14.75 38.92
CA LYS A 3 13.09 15.41 38.29
C LYS A 3 13.41 15.97 36.89
N GLU A 4 14.62 16.49 36.71
CA GLU A 4 15.10 17.00 35.42
C GLU A 4 15.28 15.85 34.43
N HIS A 5 15.94 14.75 34.84
CA HIS A 5 16.05 13.56 33.98
C HIS A 5 14.70 12.95 33.58
N LEU A 6 13.69 13.00 34.45
CA LEU A 6 12.34 12.53 34.12
C LEU A 6 11.67 13.46 33.10
N ALA A 7 11.83 14.78 33.24
CA ALA A 7 11.30 15.76 32.29
C ALA A 7 11.97 15.63 30.92
N ASP A 8 13.30 15.52 30.87
CA ASP A 8 14.07 15.33 29.64
C ASP A 8 13.66 14.03 28.92
N TYR A 9 13.49 12.94 29.69
CA TYR A 9 13.03 11.66 29.13
C TYR A 9 11.62 11.76 28.53
N GLN A 10 10.70 12.44 29.22
CA GLN A 10 9.34 12.65 28.74
C GLN A 10 9.31 13.52 27.47
N GLU A 11 10.15 14.54 27.41
CA GLU A 11 10.28 15.40 26.23
C GLU A 11 10.83 14.63 25.04
N HIS A 12 11.92 13.87 25.22
CA HIS A 12 12.47 13.02 24.16
C HIS A 12 11.44 11.98 23.66
N HIS A 13 10.69 11.37 24.57
CA HIS A 13 9.65 10.42 24.19
C HIS A 13 8.45 11.09 23.47
N TYR A 14 8.14 12.34 23.78
CA TYR A 14 7.16 13.13 23.03
C TYR A 14 7.68 13.47 21.63
N GLN A 15 8.92 13.95 21.52
CA GLN A 15 9.56 14.29 20.24
C GLN A 15 9.63 13.08 19.31
N GLU A 16 9.99 11.89 19.82
CA GLU A 16 10.02 10.67 19.02
C GLU A 16 8.62 10.30 18.50
N ARG A 17 7.60 10.33 19.37
CA ARG A 17 6.22 10.07 18.95
C ARG A 17 5.73 11.09 17.92
N HIS A 18 6.08 12.36 18.10
CA HIS A 18 5.74 13.42 17.17
C HIS A 18 6.44 13.22 15.81
N HIS A 19 7.72 12.86 15.81
CA HIS A 19 8.46 12.54 14.60
C HIS A 19 7.84 11.35 13.85
N GLN A 20 7.52 10.26 14.55
CA GLN A 20 6.84 9.11 13.96
C GLN A 20 5.46 9.47 13.40
N TYR A 21 4.71 10.33 14.09
CA TYR A 21 3.44 10.86 13.59
C TYR A 21 3.64 11.63 12.28
N LEU A 22 4.56 12.60 12.25
CA LEU A 22 4.83 13.40 11.05
C LEU A 22 5.31 12.53 9.88
N LYS A 23 6.19 11.56 10.14
CA LYS A 23 6.65 10.60 9.13
C LYS A 23 5.49 9.79 8.56
N ASN A 24 4.63 9.24 9.41
CA ASN A 24 3.48 8.46 8.97
C ASN A 24 2.45 9.33 8.22
N LYS A 25 2.26 10.58 8.66
CA LYS A 25 1.42 11.56 7.98
C LYS A 25 1.96 11.86 6.59
N ALA A 26 3.25 12.18 6.48
CA ALA A 26 3.91 12.45 5.21
C ALA A 26 3.82 11.27 4.23
N LEU A 27 3.99 10.05 4.75
CA LEU A 27 3.90 8.84 3.95
C LEU A 27 2.49 8.63 3.37
N LYS A 28 1.44 8.84 4.18
CA LYS A 28 0.04 8.63 3.77
C LYS A 28 -0.52 9.75 2.90
N GLU A 29 -0.18 10.99 3.21
CA GLU A 29 -0.77 12.16 2.54
C GLU A 29 -0.05 12.54 1.25
N TYR A 30 1.25 12.24 1.14
CA TYR A 30 2.05 12.65 -0.01
C TYR A 30 2.67 11.45 -0.73
N PHE A 31 3.50 10.66 -0.04
CA PHE A 31 4.30 9.64 -0.72
C PHE A 31 3.46 8.55 -1.40
N VAL A 32 2.50 7.96 -0.68
CA VAL A 32 1.67 6.87 -1.22
C VAL A 32 0.80 7.35 -2.39
N PRO A 33 0.05 8.48 -2.27
CA PRO A 33 -0.69 9.04 -3.41
C PRO A 33 0.20 9.34 -4.62
N THR A 34 1.34 10.01 -4.42
CA THR A 34 2.26 10.31 -5.53
C THR A 34 2.79 9.05 -6.21
N LEU A 35 3.07 7.99 -5.44
CA LEU A 35 3.51 6.72 -6.01
C LEU A 35 2.40 6.06 -6.85
N ILE A 36 1.14 6.17 -6.42
CA ILE A 36 -0.02 5.68 -7.18
C ILE A 36 -0.18 6.48 -8.47
N ASP A 37 -0.11 7.81 -8.42
CA ASP A 37 -0.20 8.66 -9.61
C ASP A 37 0.88 8.27 -10.65
N LEU A 38 2.11 8.02 -10.20
CA LEU A 38 3.20 7.57 -11.07
C LEU A 38 2.94 6.18 -11.67
N ILE A 39 2.28 5.28 -10.94
CA ILE A 39 1.88 3.96 -11.44
C ILE A 39 0.76 4.13 -12.48
N HIS A 40 -0.23 4.98 -12.22
CA HIS A 40 -1.33 5.27 -13.14
C HIS A 40 -0.86 5.96 -14.42
N LEU A 41 0.23 6.74 -14.38
CA LEU A 41 0.84 7.26 -15.62
C LEU A 41 1.44 6.18 -16.53
N ARG A 42 1.68 4.97 -15.99
CA ARG A 42 2.29 3.86 -16.72
C ARG A 42 1.29 2.82 -17.22
N HIS A 43 0.07 2.81 -16.69
CA HIS A 43 -0.95 1.83 -17.01
C HIS A 43 -2.22 2.53 -17.47
N GLU A 44 -3.00 1.88 -18.34
CA GLU A 44 -4.33 2.35 -18.66
C GLU A 44 -5.30 2.00 -17.53
N GLU A 45 -6.32 2.82 -17.31
CA GLU A 45 -7.33 2.54 -16.30
C GLU A 45 -8.08 1.25 -16.69
N PRO A 46 -8.07 0.22 -15.83
CA PRO A 46 -8.72 -1.04 -16.12
C PRO A 46 -10.23 -0.85 -16.20
N THR A 47 -10.85 -1.42 -17.25
CA THR A 47 -12.30 -1.28 -17.52
C THR A 47 -13.09 -2.54 -17.19
N ASN A 48 -12.41 -3.69 -17.05
CA ASN A 48 -13.02 -4.97 -16.74
C ASN A 48 -12.22 -5.77 -15.70
N VAL A 49 -12.84 -6.84 -15.18
CA VAL A 49 -12.28 -7.65 -14.08
C VAL A 49 -10.91 -8.24 -14.44
N ARG A 50 -10.73 -8.69 -15.68
CA ARG A 50 -9.47 -9.27 -16.14
C ARG A 50 -8.36 -8.23 -16.16
N GLU A 51 -8.64 -7.03 -16.68
CA GLU A 51 -7.69 -5.91 -16.68
C GLU A 51 -7.34 -5.46 -15.26
N HIS A 52 -8.30 -5.44 -14.34
CA HIS A 52 -8.03 -5.16 -12.92
C HIS A 52 -7.07 -6.18 -12.30
N LEU A 53 -7.29 -7.47 -12.54
CA LEU A 53 -6.40 -8.53 -12.04
C LEU A 53 -4.98 -8.38 -12.60
N GLN A 54 -4.88 -8.15 -13.91
CA GLN A 54 -3.59 -7.95 -14.58
C GLN A 54 -2.87 -6.71 -14.03
N TYR A 55 -3.57 -5.59 -13.87
CA TYR A 55 -3.04 -4.38 -13.25
C TYR A 55 -2.49 -4.63 -11.84
N ILE A 56 -3.25 -5.35 -11.00
CA ILE A 56 -2.82 -5.67 -9.63
C ILE A 56 -1.55 -6.51 -9.65
N GLU A 57 -1.44 -7.51 -10.53
CA GLU A 57 -0.26 -8.36 -10.67
C GLU A 57 0.96 -7.55 -11.12
N GLU A 58 0.82 -6.77 -12.19
CA GLU A 58 1.91 -5.95 -12.75
C GLU A 58 2.40 -4.90 -11.74
N ARG A 59 1.47 -4.20 -11.08
CA ARG A 59 1.77 -3.24 -10.02
C ARG A 59 2.48 -3.92 -8.85
N ASN A 60 1.99 -5.05 -8.37
CA ASN A 60 2.61 -5.75 -7.24
C ASN A 60 4.00 -6.30 -7.59
N ALA A 61 4.21 -6.76 -8.83
CA ALA A 61 5.52 -7.16 -9.34
C ALA A 61 6.49 -5.98 -9.39
N LEU A 62 6.02 -4.80 -9.80
CA LEU A 62 6.80 -3.56 -9.80
C LEU A 62 7.25 -3.19 -8.38
N ILE A 63 6.32 -3.17 -7.43
CA ILE A 63 6.63 -2.89 -6.02
C ILE A 63 7.61 -3.91 -5.46
N THR A 64 7.40 -5.20 -5.74
CA THR A 64 8.30 -6.26 -5.29
C THR A 64 9.70 -6.10 -5.85
N THR A 65 9.85 -5.67 -7.11
CA THR A 65 11.14 -5.36 -7.72
C THR A 65 11.86 -4.23 -6.98
N TYR A 66 11.16 -3.14 -6.66
CA TYR A 66 11.77 -2.00 -5.99
C TYR A 66 12.01 -2.20 -4.49
N THR A 67 11.13 -2.93 -3.80
CA THR A 67 11.23 -3.16 -2.36
C THR A 67 11.81 -4.53 -1.99
N GLY A 68 12.23 -5.34 -2.97
CA GLY A 68 12.72 -6.71 -2.75
C GLY A 68 13.90 -6.80 -1.78
N ARG A 69 14.73 -5.76 -1.73
CA ARG A 69 15.84 -5.64 -0.76
C ARG A 69 15.40 -5.33 0.68
N MET A 70 14.16 -4.90 0.89
CA MET A 70 13.60 -4.49 2.19
C MET A 70 12.99 -5.66 2.98
N GLY A 71 12.94 -6.85 2.40
CA GLY A 71 12.37 -8.06 2.99
C GLY A 71 10.85 -8.17 2.84
N THR A 72 10.36 -9.41 2.78
CA THR A 72 8.98 -9.77 2.40
C THR A 72 7.90 -9.09 3.26
N ARG A 73 8.14 -8.94 4.56
CA ARG A 73 7.20 -8.28 5.48
C ARG A 73 6.96 -6.82 5.12
N ARG A 74 8.00 -6.07 4.77
CA ARG A 74 7.89 -4.64 4.42
C ARG A 74 7.21 -4.47 3.06
N THR A 75 7.57 -5.29 2.07
CA THR A 75 6.89 -5.32 0.76
C THR A 75 5.38 -5.53 0.91
N ARG A 76 4.95 -6.49 1.74
CA ARG A 76 3.51 -6.72 1.99
C ARG A 76 2.81 -5.52 2.63
N LEU A 77 3.48 -4.79 3.53
CA LEU A 77 2.93 -3.59 4.14
C LEU A 77 2.76 -2.47 3.10
N PHE A 78 3.73 -2.31 2.20
CA PHE A 78 3.64 -1.35 1.10
C PHE A 78 2.50 -1.67 0.13
N ILE A 79 2.36 -2.93 -0.28
CA ILE A 79 1.25 -3.37 -1.15
C ILE A 79 -0.10 -3.08 -0.48
N ARG A 80 -0.23 -3.36 0.83
CA ARG A 80 -1.47 -3.06 1.58
C ARG A 80 -1.75 -1.56 1.64
N LEU A 81 -0.73 -0.74 1.85
CA LEU A 81 -0.89 0.72 1.85
C LEU A 81 -1.36 1.23 0.48
N LEU A 82 -0.78 0.72 -0.60
CA LEU A 82 -1.19 1.08 -1.96
C LEU A 82 -2.63 0.67 -2.24
N ASN A 83 -3.03 -0.56 -1.93
CA ASN A 83 -4.43 -1.02 -2.10
C ASN A 83 -5.45 -0.11 -1.41
N ASN A 84 -5.12 0.41 -0.24
CA ASN A 84 -6.03 1.27 0.52
C ASN A 84 -6.17 2.68 -0.05
N HIS A 85 -5.20 3.14 -0.84
CA HIS A 85 -5.15 4.49 -1.40
C HIS A 85 -5.41 4.53 -2.90
N ASP A 86 -5.26 3.40 -3.60
CA ASP A 86 -5.43 3.27 -5.04
C ASP A 86 -6.93 3.17 -5.38
N ASN A 87 -7.47 4.23 -5.97
CA ASN A 87 -8.87 4.36 -6.36
C ASN A 87 -9.29 3.30 -7.39
N TRP A 88 -8.40 2.84 -8.27
CA TRP A 88 -8.71 1.77 -9.23
C TRP A 88 -8.92 0.41 -8.56
N THR A 89 -8.42 0.22 -7.34
CA THR A 89 -8.61 -1.02 -6.57
C THR A 89 -9.56 -0.89 -5.39
N SER A 90 -9.78 0.32 -4.88
CA SER A 90 -10.64 0.59 -3.73
C SER A 90 -12.09 0.96 -4.12
N ALA A 91 -12.36 1.33 -5.37
CA ALA A 91 -13.68 1.71 -5.87
C ALA A 91 -14.69 0.56 -6.04
N GLY A 92 -14.50 -0.59 -5.38
CA GLY A 92 -15.56 -1.59 -5.24
C GLY A 92 -15.49 -2.80 -6.16
N VAL A 93 -14.34 -3.08 -6.79
CA VAL A 93 -14.05 -4.48 -7.14
C VAL A 93 -13.63 -5.20 -5.86
N THR A 94 -14.62 -5.44 -5.00
CA THR A 94 -14.54 -6.50 -4.02
C THR A 94 -14.43 -7.77 -4.84
N LEU A 95 -13.21 -8.14 -5.24
CA LEU A 95 -12.92 -9.51 -5.63
C LEU A 95 -13.20 -10.30 -4.36
N SER A 96 -14.43 -10.83 -4.26
CA SER A 96 -14.83 -11.86 -3.33
C SER A 96 -13.81 -12.98 -3.49
N ARG A 97 -12.78 -12.91 -2.65
CA ARG A 97 -11.68 -13.86 -2.60
C ARG A 97 -12.27 -15.17 -2.06
N GLY A 98 -13.01 -15.89 -2.91
CA GLY A 98 -13.73 -17.08 -2.48
C GLY A 98 -14.73 -17.69 -3.48
N GLU A 99 -15.39 -16.94 -4.37
CA GLU A 99 -16.55 -17.50 -5.09
C GLU A 99 -16.55 -17.39 -6.63
N ASP A 100 -15.82 -16.45 -7.25
CA ASP A 100 -15.93 -16.24 -8.71
C ASP A 100 -14.79 -16.80 -9.58
N VAL A 101 -13.76 -17.40 -8.98
CA VAL A 101 -12.65 -17.99 -9.76
C VAL A 101 -13.03 -19.36 -10.36
N GLU A 102 -14.00 -20.08 -9.78
CA GLU A 102 -14.47 -21.36 -10.34
C GLU A 102 -15.41 -21.19 -11.55
N GLN A 103 -16.11 -20.06 -11.68
CA GLN A 103 -16.98 -19.81 -12.82
C GLN A 103 -16.21 -19.35 -14.08
N LEU A 104 -15.00 -18.81 -13.92
CA LEU A 104 -14.17 -18.38 -15.05
C LEU A 104 -13.28 -19.50 -15.64
N LEU A 105 -13.27 -20.69 -15.02
CA LEU A 105 -12.53 -21.87 -15.50
C LEU A 105 -13.43 -22.97 -16.11
N THR A 106 -14.73 -22.73 -16.24
CA THR A 106 -15.72 -23.75 -16.67
C THR A 106 -16.28 -23.57 -18.09
N TRP A 107 -15.76 -22.63 -18.88
CA TRP A 107 -16.22 -22.38 -20.26
C TRP A 107 -15.19 -22.69 -21.35
N ASP A 108 -14.43 -23.77 -21.17
CA ASP A 108 -13.72 -24.45 -22.27
C ASP A 108 -13.78 -25.97 -22.04
N LEU A 109 -14.94 -26.58 -22.36
CA LEU A 109 -15.10 -28.01 -22.70
C LEU A 109 -16.21 -28.17 -23.74
#